data_AF-A0A524I2T3-F1
#
_entry.id   AF-A0A524I2T3-F1
#
_cell.length_a   1.000
_cell.length_b   1.000
_cell.length_c   1.000
_cell.angle_alpha   90.00
_cell.angle_beta   90.00
_cell.angle_gamma   90.00
#
_symmetry.space_group_name_H-M   'P 1'
#
loop_
_entity.id
_entity.type
_entity.pdbx_description
1 polymer ?
#
loop_
_entity_poly.entity_id
_entity_poly.type
_entity_poly.pdbx_seq_one_letter_code
_entity_poly.pdbx_strand_id
1 'polypeptide(L)'
;MRISVTILQYDHGIVRQVLDVVGELVRTHRAPQHIPELQEAVAFLEQFLDRFHHAKEELFLFPAAADECPKIAGTLDHLKKEHAEAHGTIGTILKAIKADDVETMETEIRKLVDLMTVHISEEENQVFPIIENELQLETDATIHAQYERFTVKEFGKDYYQAAEEFANDIQERLLGPGYFKGIA
;
A
#
# COMPACT_ATOMS: atom_id res chain seq x y z
N MET A 1 -4.61 19.29 -9.75
CA MET A 1 -5.27 18.18 -9.05
C MET A 1 -5.73 17.20 -10.09
N ARG A 2 -5.22 15.99 -9.97
CA ARG A 2 -5.49 14.82 -10.78
C ARG A 2 -6.23 13.84 -9.88
N ILE A 3 -7.41 13.41 -10.30
CA ILE A 3 -8.28 12.56 -9.49
C ILE A 3 -7.57 11.22 -9.26
N SER A 4 -6.87 10.70 -10.28
CA SER A 4 -6.10 9.45 -10.17
C SER A 4 -5.05 9.50 -9.06
N VAL A 5 -4.28 10.59 -8.97
CA VAL A 5 -3.27 10.78 -7.92
C VAL A 5 -3.92 10.92 -6.55
N THR A 6 -5.00 11.70 -6.44
CA THR A 6 -5.72 11.89 -5.17
C THR A 6 -6.23 10.57 -4.60
N ILE A 7 -6.71 9.66 -5.46
CA ILE A 7 -7.17 8.33 -5.08
C ILE A 7 -6.01 7.48 -4.55
N LEU A 8 -4.84 7.50 -5.19
CA LEU A 8 -3.68 6.72 -4.70
C LEU A 8 -3.14 7.27 -3.37
N GLN A 9 -3.12 8.59 -3.19
CA GLN A 9 -2.78 9.20 -1.90
C GLN A 9 -3.77 8.78 -0.80
N TYR A 10 -5.05 8.61 -1.14
CA TYR A 10 -6.04 8.07 -0.21
C TYR A 10 -5.74 6.59 0.13
N ASP A 11 -5.45 5.77 -0.88
CA ASP A 11 -5.01 4.37 -0.70
C ASP A 11 -3.79 4.30 0.25
N HIS A 12 -2.80 5.20 0.08
CA HIS A 12 -1.62 5.28 0.95
C HIS A 12 -1.96 5.56 2.43
N GLY A 13 -3.02 6.33 2.70
CA GLY A 13 -3.47 6.56 4.08
C GLY A 13 -3.86 5.26 4.77
N ILE A 14 -4.63 4.43 4.07
CA ILE A 14 -5.08 3.12 4.56
C ILE A 14 -3.89 2.16 4.72
N VAL A 15 -2.98 2.14 3.73
CA VAL A 15 -1.77 1.30 3.78
C VAL A 15 -0.91 1.68 4.99
N ARG A 16 -0.62 2.97 5.18
CA ARG A 16 0.19 3.46 6.30
C ARG A 16 -0.39 3.10 7.65
N GLN A 17 -1.71 3.20 7.81
CA GLN A 17 -2.39 2.81 9.04
C GLN A 17 -2.13 1.33 9.39
N VAL A 18 -2.26 0.41 8.44
CA VAL A 18 -2.01 -1.02 8.69
C VAL A 18 -0.52 -1.32 8.86
N LEU A 19 0.37 -0.66 8.11
CA LEU A 19 1.82 -0.76 8.28
C LEU A 19 2.27 -0.30 9.68
N ASP A 20 1.69 0.77 10.21
CA ASP A 20 1.98 1.25 11.57
C ASP A 20 1.54 0.23 12.62
N VAL A 21 0.41 -0.45 12.43
CA VAL A 21 -0.03 -1.52 13.33
C VAL A 21 0.96 -2.67 13.39
N VAL A 22 1.32 -3.25 12.24
CA VAL A 22 2.25 -4.39 12.21
C VAL A 22 3.65 -3.99 12.64
N GLY A 23 4.11 -2.80 12.24
CA GLY A 23 5.40 -2.25 12.63
C GLY A 23 5.50 -2.00 14.14
N GLU A 24 4.46 -1.45 14.75
CA GLU A 24 4.43 -1.18 16.19
C GLU A 24 4.41 -2.47 17.02
N LEU A 25 3.68 -3.51 16.59
CA LEU A 25 3.71 -4.81 17.24
C LEU A 25 5.11 -5.42 17.24
N VAL A 26 5.82 -5.37 16.11
CA VAL A 26 7.19 -5.88 16.02
C VAL A 26 8.15 -5.02 16.84
N ARG A 27 8.05 -3.70 16.76
CA ARG A 27 8.90 -2.76 17.51
C ARG A 27 8.77 -2.92 19.03
N THR A 28 7.58 -3.27 19.51
CA THR A 28 7.27 -3.44 20.94
C THR A 28 7.36 -4.90 21.41
N HIS A 29 7.86 -5.82 20.57
CA HIS A 29 7.97 -7.26 20.85
C HIS A 29 6.62 -7.92 21.23
N ARG A 30 5.52 -7.37 20.70
CA ARG A 30 4.16 -7.88 20.91
C ARG A 30 3.68 -8.83 19.81
N ALA A 31 4.39 -8.88 18.68
CA ALA A 31 4.04 -9.72 17.55
C ALA A 31 3.74 -11.20 17.90
N PRO A 32 4.52 -11.89 18.77
CA PRO A 32 4.24 -13.28 19.11
C PRO A 32 2.92 -13.52 19.85
N GLN A 33 2.34 -12.49 20.47
CA GLN A 33 1.04 -12.60 21.15
C GLN A 33 -0.14 -12.35 20.21
N HIS A 34 0.12 -11.89 18.97
CA HIS A 34 -0.87 -11.42 18.01
C HIS A 34 -0.67 -11.98 16.59
N ILE A 35 0.12 -13.03 16.39
CA ILE A 35 -0.43 -14.27 15.82
C ILE A 35 -1.49 -14.12 14.72
N PRO A 36 -2.75 -14.50 15.03
CA PRO A 36 -3.88 -14.41 14.09
C PRO A 36 -4.09 -13.02 13.49
N GLU A 37 -4.01 -11.96 14.30
CA GLU A 37 -4.26 -10.60 13.85
C GLU A 37 -3.16 -10.08 12.89
N LEU A 38 -1.91 -10.49 13.09
CA LEU A 38 -0.83 -10.23 12.15
C LEU A 38 -1.08 -10.94 10.82
N GLN A 39 -1.58 -12.18 10.86
CA GLN A 39 -1.93 -12.89 9.63
C GLN A 39 -3.05 -12.17 8.87
N GLU A 40 -4.07 -11.67 9.57
CA GLU A 40 -5.14 -10.85 8.99
C GLU A 40 -4.58 -9.56 8.36
N ALA A 41 -3.74 -8.82 9.09
CA ALA A 41 -3.16 -7.57 8.62
C ALA A 41 -2.25 -7.76 7.39
N VAL A 42 -1.42 -8.81 7.38
CA VAL A 42 -0.54 -9.11 6.25
C VAL A 42 -1.33 -9.61 5.04
N ALA A 43 -2.37 -10.42 5.26
CA ALA A 43 -3.28 -10.83 4.19
C ALA A 43 -4.04 -9.62 3.61
N PHE A 44 -4.42 -8.65 4.44
CA PHE A 44 -4.98 -7.39 3.97
C PHE A 44 -3.97 -6.61 3.12
N LEU A 45 -2.71 -6.47 3.55
CA LEU A 45 -1.68 -5.82 2.74
C LEU A 45 -1.47 -6.54 1.40
N GLU A 46 -1.48 -7.88 1.36
CA GLU A 46 -1.45 -8.62 0.09
C GLU A 46 -2.60 -8.23 -0.85
N GLN A 47 -3.81 -8.04 -0.32
CA GLN A 47 -4.97 -7.70 -1.14
C GLN A 47 -5.03 -6.21 -1.51
N PHE A 48 -4.86 -5.32 -0.54
CA PHE A 48 -5.08 -3.89 -0.71
C PHE A 48 -3.84 -3.16 -1.25
N LEU A 49 -2.66 -3.40 -0.68
CA LEU A 49 -1.44 -2.75 -1.16
C LEU A 49 -1.02 -3.30 -2.52
N ASP A 50 -0.85 -4.61 -2.62
CA ASP A 50 -0.30 -5.23 -3.83
C ASP A 50 -1.37 -5.39 -4.93
N ARG A 51 -2.44 -6.14 -4.66
CA ARG A 51 -3.39 -6.52 -5.73
C ARG A 51 -4.37 -5.42 -6.12
N PHE A 52 -4.52 -4.38 -5.31
CA PHE A 52 -5.45 -3.28 -5.56
C PHE A 52 -4.73 -1.97 -5.86
N HIS A 53 -3.91 -1.47 -4.94
CA HIS A 53 -3.23 -0.19 -5.09
C HIS A 53 -2.10 -0.23 -6.13
N HIS A 54 -1.08 -1.08 -5.98
CA HIS A 54 -0.02 -1.21 -6.99
C HIS A 54 -0.58 -1.64 -8.36
N ALA A 55 -1.64 -2.46 -8.38
CA ALA A 55 -2.30 -2.84 -9.63
C ALA A 55 -2.90 -1.62 -10.37
N LYS A 56 -3.45 -0.63 -9.66
CA LYS A 56 -3.93 0.60 -10.30
C LYS A 56 -2.80 1.39 -10.94
N GLU A 57 -1.69 1.50 -10.23
CA GLU A 57 -0.49 2.16 -10.71
C GLU A 57 0.06 1.47 -11.96
N GLU A 58 0.36 0.18 -11.86
CA GLU A 58 1.01 -0.56 -12.94
C GLU A 58 0.14 -0.77 -14.16
N LEU A 59 -1.18 -0.94 -13.99
CA LEU A 59 -2.10 -1.18 -15.10
C LEU A 59 -2.56 0.09 -15.80
N PHE A 60 -2.62 1.23 -15.09
CA PHE A 60 -3.26 2.43 -15.63
C PHE A 60 -2.41 3.70 -15.49
N LEU A 61 -1.99 4.08 -14.28
CA LEU A 61 -1.30 5.36 -14.08
C LEU A 61 0.11 5.37 -14.65
N PHE A 62 0.93 4.38 -14.32
CA PHE A 62 2.33 4.32 -14.73
C PHE A 62 2.48 4.23 -16.26
N PRO A 63 1.68 3.44 -17.00
CA PRO A 63 1.73 3.47 -18.46
C PRO A 63 1.44 4.87 -19.03
N ALA A 64 0.39 5.54 -18.57
CA ALA A 64 0.04 6.88 -19.05
C ALA A 64 1.08 7.93 -18.65
N ALA A 65 1.60 7.85 -17.42
CA ALA A 65 2.64 8.75 -16.93
C ALA A 65 3.98 8.53 -17.65
N ALA A 66 4.32 7.30 -18.06
CA ALA A 66 5.52 7.06 -18.84
C ALA A 66 5.46 7.75 -20.22
N ASP A 67 4.27 7.81 -20.82
CA ASP A 67 4.04 8.47 -22.12
C ASP A 67 4.01 10.00 -22.01
N GLU A 68 3.33 10.55 -20.99
CA GLU A 68 3.11 12.00 -20.87
C GLU A 68 4.13 12.72 -19.97
N CYS A 69 4.82 12.00 -19.08
CA CYS A 69 5.79 12.52 -18.12
C CYS A 69 7.16 11.81 -18.28
N PRO A 70 7.84 11.90 -19.43
CA PRO A 70 9.01 11.08 -19.74
C PRO A 70 10.20 11.25 -18.77
N LYS A 71 10.23 12.36 -18.01
CA LYS A 71 11.27 12.61 -16.99
C LYS A 71 11.26 11.60 -15.85
N ILE A 72 10.10 10.99 -15.54
CA ILE A 72 9.95 10.04 -14.44
C ILE A 72 9.90 8.59 -14.90
N ALA A 73 9.97 8.29 -16.21
CA ALA A 73 9.83 6.94 -16.73
C ALA A 73 10.83 5.94 -16.10
N GLY A 74 12.09 6.37 -15.89
CA GLY A 74 13.09 5.54 -15.21
C GLY A 74 12.79 5.30 -13.72
N THR A 75 12.16 6.28 -13.05
CA THR A 75 11.69 6.13 -11.66
C THR A 75 10.51 5.15 -11.59
N LEU A 76 9.57 5.20 -12.54
CA LEU A 76 8.44 4.26 -12.59
C LEU A 76 8.92 2.80 -12.74
N ASP A 77 9.98 2.55 -13.52
CA ASP A 77 10.59 1.22 -13.62
C ASP A 77 11.30 0.77 -12.33
N HIS A 78 11.77 1.71 -11.52
CA HIS A 78 12.31 1.42 -10.20
C HIS A 78 11.20 1.05 -9.21
N LEU A 79 10.13 1.84 -9.15
CA LEU A 79 8.98 1.61 -8.28
C LEU A 79 8.34 0.24 -8.53
N LYS A 80 8.19 -0.18 -9.79
CA LYS A 80 7.73 -1.54 -10.13
C LYS A 80 8.60 -2.67 -9.56
N LYS A 81 9.92 -2.45 -9.41
CA LYS A 81 10.79 -3.45 -8.77
C LYS A 81 10.56 -3.49 -7.27
N GLU A 82 10.29 -2.35 -6.64
CA GLU A 82 9.93 -2.26 -5.24
C GLU A 82 8.57 -2.92 -4.97
N HIS A 83 7.58 -2.75 -5.86
CA HIS A 83 6.31 -3.48 -5.78
C HIS A 83 6.54 -4.99 -5.80
N ALA A 84 7.37 -5.49 -6.72
CA ALA A 84 7.73 -6.91 -6.80
C ALA A 84 8.47 -7.41 -5.54
N GLU A 85 9.33 -6.57 -4.95
CA GLU A 85 10.00 -6.88 -3.69
C GLU A 85 9.00 -6.94 -2.51
N ALA A 86 8.10 -5.97 -2.40
CA ALA A 86 7.05 -5.93 -1.40
C ALA A 86 6.15 -7.18 -1.49
N HIS A 87 5.73 -7.56 -2.70
CA HIS A 87 4.99 -8.80 -2.96
C HIS A 87 5.74 -10.04 -2.44
N GLY A 88 7.04 -10.14 -2.75
CA GLY A 88 7.88 -11.26 -2.29
C GLY A 88 8.05 -11.30 -0.76
N THR A 89 8.22 -10.14 -0.13
CA THR A 89 8.33 -10.02 1.33
C THR A 89 7.00 -10.38 2.02
N ILE A 90 5.85 -9.90 1.53
CA ILE A 90 4.52 -10.31 2.03
C ILE A 90 4.35 -11.83 1.98
N GLY A 91 4.69 -12.44 0.83
CA GLY A 91 4.63 -13.90 0.67
C GLY A 91 5.55 -14.66 1.62
N THR A 92 6.68 -14.07 2.00
CA THR A 92 7.61 -14.65 2.98
C THR A 92 7.08 -14.54 4.40
N ILE A 93 6.49 -13.40 4.78
CA ILE A 93 5.84 -13.21 6.09
C ILE A 93 4.73 -14.25 6.28
N LEU A 94 3.84 -14.42 5.30
CA LEU A 94 2.74 -15.39 5.38
C LEU A 94 3.22 -16.85 5.49
N LYS A 95 4.36 -17.18 4.87
CA LYS A 95 4.98 -18.51 5.02
C LYS A 95 5.60 -18.69 6.41
N ALA A 96 6.26 -17.66 6.94
CA ALA A 96 6.87 -17.68 8.26
C ALA A 96 5.80 -17.85 9.35
N ILE A 97 4.67 -17.14 9.25
CA ILE A 97 3.50 -17.31 10.14
C ILE A 97 3.02 -18.77 10.13
N LYS A 98 2.85 -19.37 8.95
CA LYS A 98 2.39 -20.77 8.82
C LYS A 98 3.39 -21.80 9.37
N ALA A 99 4.67 -21.44 9.44
CA ALA A 99 5.74 -22.30 9.93
C ALA A 99 6.09 -22.05 11.41
N ASP A 100 5.35 -21.16 12.09
CA ASP A 100 5.67 -20.66 13.44
C ASP A 100 7.11 -20.08 13.56
N ASP A 101 7.64 -19.56 12.45
CA ASP A 101 8.96 -18.92 12.39
C ASP A 101 8.84 -17.43 12.72
N VAL A 102 8.82 -17.14 14.02
CA VAL A 102 8.67 -15.78 14.57
C VAL A 102 9.84 -14.87 14.16
N GLU A 103 11.06 -15.38 14.11
CA GLU A 103 12.25 -14.56 13.82
C GLU A 103 12.23 -14.05 12.37
N THR A 104 11.95 -14.94 11.42
CA THR A 104 11.80 -14.57 10.00
C THR A 104 10.60 -13.65 9.82
N MET A 105 9.46 -13.96 10.45
CA MET A 105 8.25 -13.14 10.37
C MET A 105 8.52 -11.70 10.79
N GLU A 106 9.08 -11.48 11.99
CA GLU A 106 9.37 -10.13 12.47
C GLU A 106 10.39 -9.39 11.60
N THR A 107 11.40 -10.11 11.09
CA THR A 107 12.44 -9.53 10.23
C THR A 107 11.86 -9.05 8.91
N GLU A 108 11.02 -9.85 8.28
CA GLU A 108 10.36 -9.49 7.03
C GLU A 108 9.28 -8.43 7.23
N ILE A 109 8.57 -8.38 8.37
CA ILE A 109 7.66 -7.27 8.68
C ILE A 109 8.42 -5.95 8.79
N ARG A 110 9.55 -5.91 9.49
CA ARG A 110 10.39 -4.69 9.56
C ARG A 110 10.83 -4.25 8.17
N LYS A 111 11.30 -5.20 7.37
CA LYS A 111 11.69 -4.94 5.97
C LYS A 111 10.54 -4.37 5.15
N LEU A 112 9.33 -4.94 5.25
CA LEU A 112 8.15 -4.46 4.52
C LEU A 112 7.79 -3.02 4.93
N VAL A 113 7.76 -2.75 6.24
CA VAL A 113 7.44 -1.41 6.76
C VAL A 113 8.45 -0.38 6.28
N ASP A 114 9.75 -0.69 6.35
CA ASP A 114 10.80 0.22 5.90
C ASP A 114 10.72 0.47 4.39
N LEU A 115 10.61 -0.60 3.59
CA LEU A 115 10.48 -0.53 2.14
C LEU A 115 9.30 0.34 1.73
N MET A 116 8.11 0.05 2.28
CA MET A 116 6.89 0.76 1.87
C MET A 116 6.82 2.19 2.40
N THR A 117 7.44 2.48 3.53
CA THR A 117 7.54 3.85 4.04
C THR A 117 8.38 4.73 3.11
N VAL A 118 9.52 4.20 2.63
CA VAL A 118 10.37 4.92 1.68
C VAL A 118 9.66 5.05 0.33
N HIS A 119 9.14 3.95 -0.20
CA HIS A 119 8.41 3.90 -1.46
C HIS A 119 7.29 4.95 -1.54
N ILE A 120 6.36 4.93 -0.57
CA ILE A 120 5.24 5.89 -0.52
C ILE A 120 5.75 7.34 -0.46
N SER A 121 6.85 7.59 0.26
CA SER A 121 7.47 8.91 0.34
C SER A 121 8.06 9.36 -1.00
N GLU A 122 8.70 8.45 -1.75
CA GLU A 122 9.22 8.75 -3.07
C GLU A 122 8.10 9.07 -4.06
N GLU A 123 7.03 8.29 -4.03
CA GLU A 123 5.86 8.55 -4.87
C GLU A 123 5.23 9.90 -4.56
N GLU A 124 4.89 10.16 -3.29
CA GLU A 124 4.17 11.37 -2.90
C GLU A 124 5.00 12.65 -3.04
N ASN A 125 6.32 12.58 -2.82
CA ASN A 125 7.18 13.76 -2.81
C ASN A 125 7.91 14.00 -4.14
N GLN A 126 8.10 12.98 -4.97
CA GLN A 126 8.90 13.09 -6.20
C GLN A 126 8.09 12.79 -7.45
N VAL A 127 7.24 11.76 -7.46
CA VAL A 127 6.56 11.28 -8.67
C VAL A 127 5.21 11.96 -8.86
N PHE A 128 4.33 11.88 -7.87
CA PHE A 128 2.97 12.43 -7.93
C PHE A 128 2.93 13.93 -8.22
N PRO A 129 3.83 14.79 -7.68
CA PRO A 129 3.85 16.22 -8.05
C PRO A 129 4.13 16.46 -9.54
N ILE A 130 4.92 15.61 -10.17
CA ILE A 130 5.21 15.70 -11.61
C ILE A 130 3.98 15.25 -12.41
N ILE A 131 3.35 14.14 -12.04
CA ILE A 131 2.11 13.66 -12.67
C ILE A 131 1.00 14.71 -12.54
N GLU A 132 0.84 15.31 -11.35
CA GLU A 132 -0.13 16.37 -11.09
C GLU A 132 0.02 17.58 -12.01
N ASN A 133 1.27 17.91 -12.36
CA ASN A 133 1.60 19.05 -13.19
C ASN A 133 1.57 18.75 -14.70
N GLU A 134 2.00 17.55 -15.12
CA GLU A 134 2.26 17.24 -16.53
C GLU A 134 1.16 16.37 -17.19
N LEU A 135 0.53 15.44 -16.46
CA LEU A 135 -0.50 14.54 -17.01
C LEU A 135 -1.70 15.35 -17.52
N GLN A 136 -2.26 15.05 -18.69
CA GLN A 136 -3.42 15.75 -19.22
C GLN A 136 -4.70 15.44 -18.43
N LEU A 137 -5.62 16.39 -18.37
CA LEU A 137 -6.89 16.25 -17.63
C LEU A 137 -7.78 15.16 -18.23
N GLU A 138 -7.77 15.01 -19.56
CA GLU A 138 -8.53 14.01 -20.29
C GLU A 138 -7.99 12.60 -20.03
N THR A 139 -6.67 12.47 -19.94
CA THR A 139 -5.99 11.22 -19.59
C THR A 139 -6.29 10.83 -18.14
N ASP A 140 -6.21 11.78 -17.21
CA ASP A 140 -6.60 11.58 -15.80
C ASP A 140 -8.05 11.14 -15.63
N ALA A 141 -8.99 11.79 -16.33
CA ALA A 141 -10.40 11.39 -16.33
C ALA A 141 -10.60 9.96 -16.87
N THR A 142 -9.81 9.56 -17.86
CA THR A 142 -9.83 8.19 -18.41
C THR A 142 -9.32 7.18 -17.40
N ILE A 143 -8.20 7.47 -16.72
CA ILE A 143 -7.62 6.62 -15.67
C ILE A 143 -8.59 6.49 -14.49
N HIS A 144 -9.21 7.60 -14.06
CA HIS A 144 -10.20 7.56 -13.00
C HIS A 144 -11.36 6.61 -13.33
N ALA A 145 -11.93 6.69 -14.54
CA ALA A 145 -12.96 5.77 -14.98
C ALA A 145 -12.47 4.31 -15.10
N GLN A 146 -11.17 4.09 -15.37
CA GLN A 146 -10.56 2.76 -15.34
C GLN A 146 -10.44 2.23 -13.90
N TYR A 147 -10.04 3.07 -12.93
CA TYR A 147 -9.99 2.72 -11.51
C TYR A 147 -11.36 2.29 -10.99
N GLU A 148 -12.42 3.04 -11.30
CA GLU A 148 -13.78 2.71 -10.88
C GLU A 148 -14.22 1.35 -11.43
N ARG A 149 -14.00 1.12 -12.73
CA ARG A 149 -14.33 -0.16 -13.39
C ARG A 149 -13.53 -1.32 -12.80
N PHE A 150 -12.23 -1.13 -12.60
CA PHE A 150 -11.34 -2.13 -12.01
C PHE A 150 -11.80 -2.49 -10.59
N THR A 151 -12.03 -1.48 -9.75
CA THR A 151 -12.49 -1.66 -8.37
C THR A 151 -13.80 -2.44 -8.31
N VAL A 152 -14.83 -1.99 -9.04
CA VAL A 152 -16.15 -2.64 -9.02
C VAL A 152 -16.08 -4.06 -9.56
N LYS A 153 -15.30 -4.30 -10.63
CA LYS A 153 -15.24 -5.60 -11.29
C LYS A 153 -14.48 -6.65 -10.50
N GLU A 154 -13.33 -6.29 -9.93
CA GLU A 154 -12.41 -7.23 -9.31
C GLU A 154 -12.60 -7.33 -7.77
N PHE A 155 -13.07 -6.26 -7.12
CA PHE A 155 -13.16 -6.17 -5.65
C PHE A 155 -14.57 -5.87 -5.14
N GLY A 156 -15.44 -5.30 -5.98
CA GLY A 156 -16.79 -4.90 -5.63
C GLY A 156 -16.89 -3.41 -5.28
N LYS A 157 -18.11 -2.87 -5.40
CA LYS A 157 -18.38 -1.43 -5.27
C LYS A 157 -18.13 -0.83 -3.88
N ASP A 158 -18.15 -1.66 -2.83
CA ASP A 158 -18.04 -1.22 -1.44
C ASP A 158 -16.64 -1.51 -0.86
N TYR A 159 -15.65 -1.81 -1.72
CA TYR A 159 -14.31 -2.27 -1.28
C TYR A 159 -13.55 -1.23 -0.46
N TYR A 160 -13.68 0.06 -0.79
CA TYR A 160 -13.10 1.15 -0.01
C TYR A 160 -13.60 1.18 1.43
N GLN A 161 -14.93 1.11 1.60
CA GLN A 161 -15.55 1.07 2.92
C GLN A 161 -15.05 -0.15 3.71
N ALA A 162 -15.00 -1.33 3.09
CA ALA A 162 -14.48 -2.53 3.74
C ALA A 162 -13.01 -2.41 4.15
N ALA A 163 -12.18 -1.75 3.33
CA ALA A 163 -10.78 -1.52 3.64
C ALA A 163 -10.57 -0.52 4.80
N GLU A 164 -11.34 0.56 4.82
CA GLU A 164 -11.35 1.53 5.94
C GLU A 164 -11.82 0.86 7.24
N GLU A 165 -12.91 0.09 7.19
CA GLU A 165 -13.44 -0.65 8.33
C GLU A 165 -12.40 -1.63 8.89
N PHE A 166 -11.71 -2.37 8.01
CA PHE A 166 -10.63 -3.26 8.42
C PHE A 166 -9.47 -2.50 9.07
N ALA A 167 -8.97 -1.43 8.44
CA ALA A 167 -7.84 -0.67 8.96
C ALA A 167 -8.15 -0.04 10.33
N ASN A 168 -9.38 0.41 10.53
CA ASN A 168 -9.84 0.93 11.82
C ASN A 168 -9.96 -0.16 12.89
N ASP A 169 -10.60 -1.29 12.56
CA ASP A 169 -10.76 -2.43 13.47
C ASP A 169 -9.41 -2.99 13.93
N ILE A 170 -8.49 -3.27 12.99
CA ILE A 170 -7.20 -3.88 13.32
C ILE A 170 -6.34 -2.95 14.18
N GLN A 171 -6.40 -1.63 13.95
CA GLN A 171 -5.73 -0.66 14.79
C GLN A 171 -6.34 -0.60 16.19
N GLU A 172 -7.66 -0.54 16.29
CA GLU A 172 -8.35 -0.47 17.58
C GLU A 172 -8.07 -1.71 18.44
N ARG A 173 -8.10 -2.91 17.85
CA ARG A 173 -7.82 -4.17 18.54
C ARG A 173 -6.38 -4.26 19.08
N LEU A 174 -5.40 -3.76 18.34
CA LEU A 174 -3.98 -4.01 18.63
C LEU A 174 -3.25 -2.84 19.30
N LEU A 175 -3.66 -1.61 18.98
CA LEU A 175 -3.03 -0.38 19.48
C LEU A 175 -3.97 0.47 20.35
N GLY A 176 -5.28 0.19 20.31
CA GLY A 176 -6.30 0.95 21.02
C GLY A 176 -6.88 2.11 20.19
N PRO A 177 -7.97 2.72 20.67
CA PRO A 177 -8.69 3.77 19.94
C PRO A 177 -7.84 5.04 19.83
N GLY A 178 -7.82 5.64 18.64
CA GLY A 178 -7.13 6.90 18.39
C GLY A 178 -5.60 6.81 18.50
N TYR A 179 -5.01 5.63 18.25
CA TYR A 179 -3.57 5.54 18.09
C TYR A 179 -3.13 6.42 16.92
N PHE A 180 -2.22 7.36 17.19
CA PHE A 180 -1.53 8.15 16.19
C PHE A 180 -0.04 8.03 16.45
N LYS A 181 0.69 7.47 15.50
CA LYS A 181 2.15 7.54 15.50
C LYS A 181 2.51 9.00 15.18
N GLY A 182 3.05 9.71 16.18
CA GLY A 182 3.52 11.08 15.97
C GLY A 182 4.54 11.10 14.82
N ILE A 183 4.48 12.14 13.98
CA ILE A 183 5.48 12.37 12.93
C ILE A 183 6.82 12.57 13.65
N ALA A 184 7.76 11.64 13.47
CA ALA A 184 9.13 11.76 13.95
C ALA A 184 9.95 12.63 12.99
#